data_AF-A0A2P7S9X6-F1
#
_entry.id   AF-A0A2P7S9X6-F1
#
_cell.length_a   1.000
_cell.length_b   1.000
_cell.length_c   1.000
_cell.angle_alpha   90.00
_cell.angle_beta   90.00
_cell.angle_gamma   90.00
#
_symmetry.space_group_name_H-M   'P 1'
#
loop_
_entity.id
_entity.type
_entity.pdbx_description
1 polymer ?
#
loop_
_entity_poly.entity_id
_entity_poly.type
_entity_poly.pdbx_seq_one_letter_code
_entity_poly.pdbx_strand_id
1 'polypeptide(L)'
;MFLFKDGVVSGADAGGGTYDGTFSPTQDGLNVDAIIKFSLSIGNQSITGASAMSEPITIDVPLRLPVRLDREDTFRIDTLIGPINAKFQKLREL
;
A
#
# COMPACT_ATOMS: atom_id res chain seq x y z
N MET A 1 -6.68 -4.39 -3.61
CA MET A 1 -5.86 -5.57 -3.98
C MET A 1 -4.54 -5.09 -4.52
N PHE A 2 -3.44 -5.78 -4.17
CA PHE A 2 -2.10 -5.44 -4.64
C PHE A 2 -1.52 -6.58 -5.49
N LEU A 3 -0.63 -6.20 -6.41
CA LEU A 3 0.22 -7.02 -7.23
C LEU A 3 1.67 -6.62 -6.95
N PHE A 4 2.51 -7.60 -6.62
CA PHE A 4 3.96 -7.43 -6.48
C PHE A 4 4.61 -8.30 -7.55
N LYS A 5 5.29 -7.70 -8.52
CA LYS A 5 5.97 -8.45 -9.60
C LYS A 5 7.13 -7.64 -10.17
N ASP A 6 8.28 -8.29 -10.38
CA ASP A 6 9.44 -7.71 -11.07
C ASP A 6 9.87 -6.33 -10.53
N GLY A 7 9.83 -6.15 -9.21
CA GLY A 7 10.18 -4.89 -8.54
C GLY A 7 9.10 -3.81 -8.55
N VAL A 8 7.92 -4.09 -9.11
CA VAL A 8 6.78 -3.16 -9.19
C VAL A 8 5.68 -3.57 -8.22
N VAL A 9 5.07 -2.57 -7.57
CA VAL A 9 3.85 -2.71 -6.78
C VAL A 9 2.73 -1.96 -7.49
N SER A 10 1.61 -2.61 -7.75
CA SER A 10 0.42 -1.96 -8.31
C SER A 10 -0.85 -2.44 -7.62
N GLY A 11 -1.89 -1.62 -7.57
CA GLY A 11 -3.15 -2.01 -6.97
C GLY A 11 -4.25 -0.98 -7.09
N ALA A 12 -5.45 -1.40 -6.67
CA ALA A 12 -6.59 -0.51 -6.48
C ALA A 12 -7.53 -1.06 -5.40
N ASP A 13 -8.39 -0.20 -4.86
CA ASP A 13 -9.43 -0.55 -3.89
C ASP A 13 -10.82 -0.05 -4.31
N ALA A 14 -11.85 -0.48 -3.55
CA ALA A 14 -13.24 -0.12 -3.81
C ALA A 14 -13.60 1.33 -3.44
N GLY A 15 -12.74 2.02 -2.68
CA GLY A 15 -12.86 3.45 -2.38
C GLY A 15 -12.31 4.35 -3.48
N GLY A 16 -11.87 3.77 -4.61
CA GLY A 16 -11.32 4.51 -5.75
C GLY A 16 -9.84 4.86 -5.59
N GLY A 17 -9.17 4.33 -4.56
CA GLY A 17 -7.73 4.46 -4.39
C GLY A 17 -6.95 3.67 -5.42
N THR A 18 -5.92 4.27 -6.01
CA THR A 18 -4.94 3.60 -6.88
C THR A 18 -3.56 3.60 -6.25
N TYR A 19 -2.80 2.54 -6.51
CA TYR A 19 -1.48 2.31 -5.95
C TYR A 19 -0.50 1.99 -7.07
N ASP A 20 0.62 2.70 -7.11
CA ASP A 20 1.70 2.49 -8.08
C ASP A 20 3.05 2.76 -7.42
N GLY A 21 4.01 1.86 -7.55
CA GLY A 21 5.28 1.99 -6.86
C GLY A 21 6.26 0.88 -7.14
N THR A 22 7.31 0.86 -6.35
CA THR A 22 8.41 -0.09 -6.49
C THR A 22 8.71 -0.77 -5.18
N PHE A 23 9.24 -2.00 -5.24
CA PHE A 23 9.74 -2.73 -4.09
C PHE A 23 11.09 -3.39 -4.36
N SER A 24 11.86 -3.59 -3.29
CA SER A 24 13.13 -4.33 -3.32
C SER A 24 13.25 -5.21 -2.08
N PRO A 25 13.78 -6.44 -2.20
CA PRO A 25 14.13 -7.25 -1.03
C PRO A 25 15.18 -6.54 -0.16
N THR A 26 15.07 -6.70 1.16
CA THR A 26 16.13 -6.31 2.09
C THR A 26 17.37 -7.19 1.93
N GLN A 27 18.53 -6.75 2.41
CA GLN A 27 19.79 -7.50 2.28
C GLN A 27 19.74 -8.92 2.87
N ASP A 28 18.94 -9.12 3.93
CA ASP A 28 18.73 -10.42 4.57
C ASP A 28 17.69 -11.29 3.87
N GLY A 29 16.98 -10.76 2.86
CA GLY A 29 15.92 -11.44 2.12
C GLY A 29 14.67 -11.77 2.95
N LEU A 30 14.56 -11.24 4.18
CA LEU A 30 13.43 -11.53 5.06
C LEU A 30 12.26 -10.58 4.84
N ASN A 31 12.53 -9.39 4.31
CA ASN A 31 11.54 -8.36 4.07
C ASN A 31 11.64 -7.82 2.64
N VAL A 32 10.62 -7.06 2.26
CA VAL A 32 10.63 -6.16 1.11
C VAL A 32 10.40 -4.74 1.61
N ASP A 33 11.21 -3.82 1.11
CA ASP A 33 10.99 -2.38 1.26
C ASP A 33 10.30 -1.87 -0.01
N ALA A 34 9.19 -1.16 0.18
CA ALA A 34 8.39 -0.60 -0.91
C ALA A 34 8.09 0.88 -0.67
N ILE A 35 8.04 1.63 -1.76
CA ILE A 35 7.53 3.00 -1.79
C ILE A 35 6.37 3.00 -2.77
N ILE A 36 5.16 3.24 -2.25
CA ILE A 36 3.92 3.15 -3.02
C ILE A 36 3.29 4.53 -3.10
N LYS A 37 3.08 5.03 -4.31
CA LYS A 37 2.26 6.21 -4.55
C LYS A 37 0.79 5.83 -4.43
N PHE A 38 0.13 6.38 -3.43
CA PHE A 38 -1.32 6.34 -3.29
C PHE A 38 -1.91 7.57 -3.96
N SER A 39 -2.89 7.38 -4.84
CA SER A 39 -3.65 8.44 -5.46
C SER A 39 -5.15 8.24 -5.27
N LEU A 40 -5.84 9.35 -5.00
CA LEU A 40 -7.29 9.38 -4.81
C LEU A 40 -7.87 10.56 -5.60
N SER A 41 -8.82 10.27 -6.48
CA SER A 41 -9.48 11.28 -7.31
C SER A 41 -10.50 12.11 -6.50
N ILE A 42 -10.85 13.27 -7.06
CA ILE A 42 -11.84 14.18 -6.46
C ILE A 42 -13.17 13.46 -6.25
N GLY A 43 -13.82 13.72 -5.13
CA GLY A 43 -15.11 13.14 -4.73
C GLY A 43 -15.01 11.87 -3.89
N ASN A 44 -13.80 11.36 -3.65
CA ASN A 44 -13.56 10.19 -2.81
C ASN A 44 -12.95 10.53 -1.46
N GLN A 45 -13.08 9.60 -0.51
CA GLN A 45 -12.54 9.70 0.84
C GLN A 45 -11.64 8.51 1.16
N SER A 46 -10.45 8.80 1.70
CA SER A 46 -9.50 7.81 2.22
C SER A 46 -10.07 7.11 3.45
N ILE A 47 -9.61 5.87 3.71
CA ILE A 47 -9.89 5.15 4.96
C ILE A 47 -9.40 5.89 6.21
N THR A 48 -8.43 6.79 6.07
CA THR A 48 -7.95 7.66 7.17
C THR A 48 -8.88 8.85 7.44
N GLY A 49 -9.93 9.02 6.65
CA GLY A 49 -10.88 10.14 6.71
C GLY A 49 -10.50 11.35 5.84
N ALA A 50 -9.26 11.41 5.33
CA ALA A 50 -8.82 12.47 4.41
C ALA A 50 -9.66 12.45 3.12
N SER A 51 -10.21 13.59 2.73
CA SER A 51 -11.15 13.69 1.60
C SER A 51 -10.57 14.52 0.46
N ALA A 52 -10.60 13.98 -0.75
CA ALA A 52 -10.21 14.67 -1.96
C ALA A 52 -11.38 15.53 -2.47
N MET A 53 -11.70 16.63 -1.79
CA MET A 53 -12.92 17.42 -2.09
C MET A 53 -12.74 18.38 -3.27
N SER A 54 -11.66 19.17 -3.26
CA SER A 54 -11.37 20.17 -4.29
C SER A 54 -10.16 19.81 -5.15
N GLU A 55 -9.30 18.92 -4.64
CA GLU A 55 -8.05 18.51 -5.28
C GLU A 55 -7.83 17.01 -5.07
N PRO A 56 -7.18 16.31 -6.02
CA PRO A 56 -6.80 14.91 -5.83
C PRO A 56 -5.76 14.79 -4.72
N ILE A 57 -5.81 13.70 -3.96
CA ILE A 57 -4.77 13.36 -2.99
C ILE A 57 -3.73 12.49 -3.71
N THR A 58 -2.46 12.80 -3.55
CA THR A 58 -1.36 11.92 -3.96
C THR A 58 -0.25 11.98 -2.93
N ILE A 59 0.11 10.84 -2.37
CA ILE A 59 1.15 10.72 -1.33
C ILE A 59 1.98 9.45 -1.53
N ASP A 60 3.22 9.48 -1.05
CA ASP A 60 4.04 8.29 -0.93
C ASP A 60 3.76 7.58 0.40
N VAL A 61 3.62 6.26 0.31
CA VAL A 61 3.34 5.36 1.44
C VAL A 61 4.52 4.40 1.54
N PRO A 62 5.43 4.60 2.51
CA PRO A 62 6.51 3.65 2.78
C PRO A 62 5.95 2.39 3.42
N LEU A 63 6.41 1.23 2.96
CA LEU A 63 5.93 -0.06 3.44
C LEU A 63 7.10 -1.03 3.56
N ARG A 64 7.22 -1.66 4.74
CA ARG A 64 8.10 -2.81 4.94
C ARG A 64 7.24 -4.03 5.26
N LEU A 65 7.37 -5.09 4.49
CA LEU A 65 6.61 -6.33 4.68
C LEU A 65 7.53 -7.55 4.74
N PRO A 66 7.22 -8.55 5.57
CA PRO A 66 7.94 -9.80 5.54
C PRO A 66 7.61 -10.56 4.24
N VAL A 67 8.59 -11.28 3.69
CA VAL A 67 8.40 -12.13 2.50
C VAL A 67 7.42 -13.28 2.79
N ARG A 68 7.39 -13.75 4.04
CA ARG A 68 6.41 -14.72 4.55
C ARG A 68 5.32 -13.97 5.30
N LEU A 69 4.11 -13.96 4.75
CA LEU A 69 2.94 -13.31 5.34
C LEU A 69 2.14 -14.31 6.18
N ASP A 70 1.82 -13.93 7.42
CA ASP A 70 0.76 -14.56 8.20
C ASP A 70 -0.53 -13.71 8.06
N ARG A 71 -1.68 -14.38 7.91
CA ARG A 71 -2.97 -13.71 7.79
C ARG A 71 -3.41 -13.06 9.10
N GLU A 72 -2.91 -13.55 10.23
CA GLU A 72 -3.24 -12.99 11.54
C GLU A 72 -2.45 -11.73 11.87
N ASP A 73 -1.30 -11.53 11.21
CA ASP A 73 -0.47 -10.35 11.39
C ASP A 73 -1.20 -9.07 10.97
N THR A 74 -1.05 -8.04 11.80
CA THR A 74 -1.53 -6.69 11.52
C THR A 74 -0.35 -5.74 11.46
N PHE A 75 -0.21 -5.06 10.33
CA PHE A 75 0.86 -4.14 10.06
C PHE A 75 0.35 -2.71 10.19
N ARG A 76 0.97 -1.95 11.09
CA ARG A 76 0.77 -0.50 11.15
C ARG A 76 1.61 0.16 10.06
N ILE A 77 0.98 1.01 9.28
CA ILE A 77 1.62 1.79 8.22
C ILE A 77 1.32 3.25 8.51
N ASP A 78 2.36 4.03 8.80
CA ASP A 78 2.22 5.47 9.02
C ASP A 78 2.31 6.20 7.67
N THR A 79 1.29 7.01 7.37
CA THR A 79 1.21 7.81 6.13
C THR A 79 1.07 9.29 6.46
N LEU A 80 1.31 10.15 5.47
CA LEU A 80 1.14 11.61 5.61
C LEU A 80 -0.31 12.02 5.94
N ILE A 81 -1.30 11.17 5.65
CA ILE A 81 -2.73 11.42 5.89
C ILE A 81 -3.28 10.62 7.06
N GLY A 82 -2.41 10.06 7.90
CA GLY A 82 -2.77 9.30 9.10
C GLY A 82 -2.34 7.82 9.04
N PRO A 83 -2.25 7.16 10.19
CA PRO A 83 -1.88 5.75 10.25
C PRO A 83 -3.01 4.85 9.76
N ILE A 84 -2.65 3.72 9.16
CA ILE A 84 -3.57 2.62 8.84
C ILE A 84 -3.06 1.32 9.45
N ASN A 85 -3.99 0.42 9.73
CA ASN A 85 -3.68 -0.97 10.10
C ASN A 85 -4.14 -1.87 8.96
N ALA A 86 -3.23 -2.67 8.42
CA ALA A 86 -3.48 -3.55 7.29
C ALA A 86 -3.15 -5.00 7.63
N LYS A 87 -3.99 -5.92 7.15
CA LYS A 87 -3.68 -7.35 7.10
C LYS A 87 -3.39 -7.73 5.66
N PHE A 88 -2.34 -8.52 5.44
CA PHE A 88 -1.95 -8.97 4.11
C PHE A 88 -2.15 -10.47 4.00
N GLN A 89 -2.84 -10.89 2.94
CA GLN A 89 -3.02 -12.30 2.61
C GLN A 89 -2.48 -12.55 1.21
N LYS A 90 -1.52 -13.46 1.09
CA LYS A 90 -1.04 -13.92 -0.21
C LYS A 90 -2.11 -14.76 -0.88
N LEU A 91 -2.52 -14.36 -2.08
CA LEU A 91 -3.54 -15.08 -2.85
C LEU A 91 -2.92 -16.15 -3.76
N ARG A 92 -1.79 -15.85 -4.41
CA ARG A 92 -1.06 -16.75 -5.30
C ARG A 92 0.36 -16.24 -5.56
N GLU A 93 1.19 -17.10 -6.16
CA GLU A 93 2.43 -16.73 -6.86
C GLU A 93 2.10 -16.35 -8.32
N LEU A 94 3.03 -15.64 -9.00
CA LEU A 94 2.91 -15.19 -10.39
C LEU A 94 4.17 -15.45 -11.21
#